data_AF-A0A2U3LRQ5-F1
#
_entry.id   AF-A0A2U3LRQ5-F1
#
_cell.length_a   1.000
_cell.length_b   1.000
_cell.length_c   1.000
_cell.angle_alpha   90.00
_cell.angle_beta   90.00
_cell.angle_gamma   90.00
#
_symmetry.space_group_name_H-M   'P 1'
#
loop_
_entity.id
_entity.type
_entity.pdbx_description
1 polymer ?
#
loop_
_entity_poly.entity_id
_entity_poly.type
_entity_poly.pdbx_seq_one_letter_code
_entity_poly.pdbx_strand_id
1 'polypeptide(L)'
;MAGRNVAGQDMFNRHYERLLELAKNDPPEVLQRSAGLVSQMTVSAITEAQATIDAASLVFAHSILDDVVSECCGISFRAAPVEWEATFEQRKVSLSQVKGQTYDSLLLSLGEQHVENLKREPLMKRLDIINSKCQPAPPFIWKGQQYAYDRDRVEELDTRRHQIIHHPAVGQKFPDVEGDISFLHATSQFIMWMTSQRYSITDQLLRFGA
;
A
#
# COMPACT_ATOMS: atom_id res chain seq x y z
N MET A 1 33.04 8.91 -9.99
CA MET A 1 32.75 10.16 -9.26
C MET A 1 32.64 9.86 -7.76
N ALA A 2 33.77 9.74 -7.07
CA ALA A 2 33.86 9.36 -5.65
C ALA A 2 34.63 10.41 -4.84
N GLY A 3 34.17 11.66 -4.93
CA GLY A 3 34.73 12.79 -4.18
C GLY A 3 33.64 13.43 -3.34
N ARG A 4 33.28 12.81 -2.22
CA ARG A 4 32.42 13.46 -1.22
C ARG A 4 32.90 13.16 0.19
N ASN A 5 33.12 14.27 0.90
CA ASN A 5 32.95 14.42 2.35
C ASN A 5 34.14 14.21 3.30
N VAL A 6 35.38 14.43 2.86
CA VAL A 6 36.55 14.45 3.77
C VAL A 6 36.45 15.61 4.78
N ALA A 7 35.98 16.78 4.35
CA ALA A 7 35.87 17.96 5.21
C ALA A 7 34.82 17.83 6.33
N GLY A 8 33.70 17.13 6.08
CA GLY A 8 32.69 16.87 7.10
C GLY A 8 33.19 15.87 8.16
N GLN A 9 33.98 14.88 7.73
CA GLN A 9 34.53 13.86 8.59
C GLN A 9 35.63 14.42 9.51
N ASP A 10 36.50 15.31 9.00
CA ASP A 10 37.51 16.01 9.80
C ASP A 10 36.90 17.00 10.81
N MET A 11 35.77 17.62 10.48
CA MET A 11 35.06 18.49 11.43
C MET A 11 34.42 17.67 12.56
N PHE A 12 33.78 16.54 12.23
CA PHE A 12 33.20 15.63 13.21
C PHE A 12 34.27 15.08 14.18
N ASN A 13 35.41 14.62 13.65
CA ASN A 13 36.50 14.07 14.46
C ASN A 13 37.08 15.10 15.43
N ARG A 14 37.34 16.34 14.99
CA ARG A 14 37.83 17.41 15.88
C ARG A 14 36.83 17.77 16.97
N HIS A 15 35.53 17.73 16.67
CA HIS A 15 34.50 17.99 17.68
C HIS A 15 34.41 16.85 18.70
N TYR A 16 34.50 15.61 18.24
CA TYR A 16 34.51 14.42 19.08
C TYR A 16 35.72 14.39 20.04
N GLU A 17 36.93 14.67 19.55
CA GLU A 17 38.12 14.72 20.41
C GLU A 17 38.03 15.81 21.47
N ARG A 18 37.51 16.99 21.12
CA ARG A 18 37.29 18.07 22.09
C ARG A 18 36.28 17.69 23.16
N LEU A 19 35.22 16.97 22.80
CA LEU A 19 34.24 16.45 23.77
C LEU A 19 34.87 15.40 24.69
N LEU A 20 35.74 14.53 24.18
CA LEU A 20 36.49 13.57 24.99
C LEU A 20 37.47 14.26 25.96
N GLU A 21 38.13 15.34 25.55
CA GLU A 21 39.01 16.11 26.43
C GLU A 21 38.24 16.83 27.54
N LEU A 22 37.07 17.40 27.23
CA LEU A 22 36.20 18.02 28.23
C LEU A 22 35.70 16.98 29.25
N ALA A 23 35.29 15.79 28.76
CA ALA A 23 34.82 14.70 29.61
C ALA A 23 35.88 14.17 30.59
N LYS A 24 37.18 14.28 30.28
CA LYS A 24 38.26 13.86 31.21
C LYS A 24 38.30 14.70 32.50
N ASN A 25 37.75 15.91 32.48
CA ASN A 25 37.76 16.84 33.62
C ASN A 25 36.45 16.83 34.41
N ASP A 26 35.42 16.12 33.94
CA ASP A 26 34.13 16.07 34.60
C ASP A 26 34.12 15.07 35.77
N PRO A 27 33.39 15.36 36.86
CA PRO A 27 33.18 14.41 37.94
C PRO A 27 32.50 13.12 37.44
N PRO A 28 32.83 11.94 38.00
CA PRO A 28 32.23 10.65 37.58
C PRO A 28 30.69 10.66 37.57
N GLU A 29 30.04 11.39 38.49
CA GLU A 29 28.59 11.52 38.54
C GLU A 29 28.01 12.28 37.34
N VAL A 30 28.72 13.29 36.84
CA VAL A 30 28.32 14.08 35.66
C VAL A 30 28.45 13.22 34.40
N LEU A 31 29.51 12.44 34.29
CA LEU A 31 29.72 11.48 33.21
C LEU A 31 28.66 10.37 33.19
N GLN A 32 28.28 9.86 34.37
CA GLN A 32 27.24 8.84 34.47
C GLN A 32 25.86 9.40 34.09
N ARG A 33 25.54 10.63 34.49
CA ARG A 33 24.28 11.30 34.10
C ARG A 33 24.24 11.59 32.60
N SER A 34 25.32 12.11 32.02
CA SER A 34 25.38 12.40 30.58
C SER A 34 25.30 11.13 29.75
N ALA A 35 25.97 10.05 30.16
CA ALA A 35 25.84 8.74 29.52
C ALA A 35 24.40 8.19 29.60
N GLY A 36 23.73 8.34 30.75
CA GLY A 36 22.32 7.97 30.92
C GLY A 36 21.40 8.75 29.97
N LEU A 37 21.58 10.07 29.86
CA LEU A 37 20.82 10.92 28.94
C LEU A 37 21.05 10.54 27.47
N VAL A 38 22.32 10.34 27.07
CA VAL A 38 22.65 9.92 25.70
C VAL A 38 22.02 8.57 25.38
N SER A 39 22.11 7.60 26.29
CA SER A 39 21.48 6.29 26.11
C SER A 39 19.97 6.40 25.95
N GLN A 40 19.29 7.19 26.79
CA GLN A 40 17.85 7.44 26.67
C GLN A 40 17.49 8.11 25.34
N MET A 41 18.23 9.14 24.93
CA MET A 41 18.04 9.80 23.64
C MET A 41 18.22 8.84 22.46
N THR A 42 19.24 7.97 22.50
CA THR A 42 19.46 6.95 21.46
C THR A 42 18.30 5.96 21.39
N VAL A 43 17.82 5.45 22.54
CA VAL A 43 16.69 4.52 22.57
C VAL A 43 15.40 5.16 22.03
N SER A 44 15.13 6.42 22.41
CA SER A 44 13.98 7.17 21.87
C SER A 44 14.09 7.35 20.36
N ALA A 45 15.26 7.78 19.87
CA ALA A 45 15.48 7.99 18.44
C ALA A 45 15.32 6.69 17.62
N ILE A 46 15.82 5.56 18.13
CA ILE A 46 15.64 4.24 17.49
C ILE A 46 14.16 3.86 17.47
N THR A 47 13.45 4.07 18.58
CA THR A 47 12.03 3.72 18.70
C THR A 47 11.15 4.54 17.76
N GLU A 48 11.42 5.85 17.65
CA GLU A 48 10.72 6.75 16.73
C GLU A 48 11.01 6.41 15.27
N ALA A 49 12.26 6.08 14.94
CA ALA A 49 12.63 5.64 13.61
C ALA A 49 11.90 4.36 13.21
N GLN A 50 11.84 3.36 14.11
CA GLN A 50 11.12 2.12 13.85
C GLN A 50 9.63 2.36 13.62
N ALA A 51 8.97 3.14 14.49
CA ALA A 51 7.56 3.47 14.34
C ALA A 51 7.26 4.20 13.01
N THR A 52 8.18 5.06 12.57
CA THR A 52 8.09 5.74 11.27
C THR A 52 8.21 4.76 10.10
N ILE A 53 9.17 3.83 10.16
CA ILE A 53 9.35 2.79 9.14
C ILE A 53 8.12 1.89 9.06
N ASP A 54 7.61 1.43 10.20
CA ASP A 54 6.44 0.57 10.29
C ASP A 54 5.20 1.25 9.67
N ALA A 55 4.98 2.50 10.03
CA ALA A 55 3.90 3.32 9.47
C ALA A 55 4.02 3.48 7.95
N ALA A 56 5.22 3.82 7.45
CA ALA A 56 5.47 4.00 6.04
C ALA A 56 5.28 2.69 5.25
N SER A 57 5.74 1.57 5.80
CA SER A 57 5.57 0.24 5.20
C SER A 57 4.10 -0.16 5.10
N LEU A 58 3.30 0.12 6.12
CA LEU A 58 1.86 -0.15 6.09
C LEU A 58 1.14 0.70 5.03
N VAL A 59 1.44 2.00 4.98
CA VAL A 59 0.89 2.90 3.95
C VAL A 59 1.27 2.42 2.56
N PHE A 60 2.52 2.02 2.35
CA PHE A 60 2.99 1.50 1.07
C PHE A 60 2.31 0.19 0.66
N ALA A 61 2.20 -0.78 1.59
CA ALA A 61 1.51 -2.05 1.34
C ALA A 61 0.04 -1.82 0.95
N HIS A 62 -0.63 -0.87 1.60
CA HIS A 62 -2.00 -0.50 1.26
C HIS A 62 -2.09 0.17 -0.11
N SER A 63 -1.17 1.06 -0.48
CA SER A 63 -1.13 1.66 -1.82
C SER A 63 -0.99 0.61 -2.92
N ILE A 64 -0.18 -0.43 -2.69
CA ILE A 64 -0.07 -1.57 -3.62
C ILE A 64 -1.42 -2.28 -3.77
N LEU A 65 -2.12 -2.57 -2.67
CA LEU A 65 -3.45 -3.19 -2.73
C LEU A 65 -4.44 -2.29 -3.51
N ASP A 66 -4.39 -0.98 -3.27
CA ASP A 66 -5.24 0.00 -3.94
C ASP A 66 -5.04 0.01 -5.47
N ASP A 67 -3.78 0.01 -5.90
CA ASP A 67 -3.42 -0.07 -7.32
C ASP A 67 -3.84 -1.40 -7.94
N VAL A 68 -3.59 -2.52 -7.26
CA VAL A 68 -3.97 -3.87 -7.72
C VAL A 68 -5.47 -3.99 -7.93
N VAL A 69 -6.27 -3.51 -6.98
CA VAL A 69 -7.73 -3.54 -7.06
C VAL A 69 -8.22 -2.68 -8.23
N SER A 70 -7.64 -1.49 -8.42
CA SER A 70 -7.96 -0.62 -9.55
C SER A 70 -7.70 -1.27 -10.89
N GLU A 71 -6.51 -1.88 -11.05
CA GLU A 71 -6.15 -2.59 -12.28
C GLU A 71 -7.05 -3.81 -12.51
N CYS A 72 -7.38 -4.57 -11.47
CA CYS A 72 -8.29 -5.72 -11.59
C CYS A 72 -9.72 -5.30 -12.00
N CYS A 73 -10.23 -4.16 -11.50
CA CYS A 73 -11.48 -3.57 -12.00
C CYS A 73 -11.38 -3.24 -13.50
N GLY A 74 -10.28 -2.64 -13.95
CA GLY A 74 -10.07 -2.35 -15.38
C GLY A 74 -9.95 -3.61 -16.23
N ILE A 75 -9.23 -4.62 -15.76
CA ILE A 75 -9.09 -5.92 -16.42
C ILE A 75 -10.45 -6.61 -16.54
N SER A 76 -11.23 -6.67 -15.46
CA SER A 76 -12.55 -7.31 -15.47
C SER A 76 -13.51 -6.64 -16.45
N PHE A 77 -13.50 -5.31 -16.53
CA PHE A 77 -14.29 -4.58 -17.53
C PHE A 77 -13.83 -4.89 -18.96
N ARG A 78 -12.52 -4.82 -19.26
CA ARG A 78 -12.01 -5.08 -20.61
C ARG A 78 -12.22 -6.53 -21.06
N ALA A 79 -12.13 -7.48 -20.14
CA ALA A 79 -12.31 -8.89 -20.42
C ALA A 79 -13.78 -9.24 -20.71
N ALA A 80 -14.72 -8.61 -20.02
CA ALA A 80 -16.15 -8.86 -20.19
C ALA A 80 -17.00 -7.58 -20.03
N PRO A 81 -16.99 -6.65 -21.02
CA PRO A 81 -17.72 -5.38 -20.93
C PRO A 81 -19.24 -5.57 -20.73
N VAL A 82 -19.79 -6.62 -21.35
CA VAL A 82 -21.22 -6.97 -21.27
C VAL A 82 -21.67 -7.25 -19.83
N GLU A 83 -20.80 -7.83 -19.00
CA GLU A 83 -21.11 -8.10 -17.58
C GLU A 83 -21.26 -6.80 -16.75
N TRP A 84 -20.86 -5.66 -17.30
CA TRP A 84 -20.96 -4.35 -16.67
C TRP A 84 -22.16 -3.53 -17.18
N GLU A 85 -22.94 -4.02 -18.14
CA GLU A 85 -24.08 -3.30 -18.71
C GLU A 85 -25.10 -2.88 -17.65
N ALA A 86 -25.39 -3.75 -16.68
CA ALA A 86 -26.30 -3.47 -15.57
C ALA A 86 -25.87 -2.23 -14.74
N THR A 87 -24.57 -1.93 -14.68
CA THR A 87 -24.03 -0.73 -14.01
C THR A 87 -24.41 0.56 -14.76
N PHE A 88 -24.75 0.47 -16.05
CA PHE A 88 -25.01 1.60 -16.92
C PHE A 88 -26.47 1.72 -17.37
N GLU A 89 -27.35 0.80 -17.00
CA GLU A 89 -28.77 0.80 -17.42
C GLU A 89 -29.49 2.12 -17.16
N GLN A 90 -29.20 2.77 -16.02
CA GLN A 90 -29.84 4.04 -15.64
C GLN A 90 -29.05 5.28 -16.08
N ARG A 91 -27.92 5.10 -16.79
CA ARG A 91 -27.03 6.20 -17.16
C ARG A 91 -27.61 6.95 -18.35
N LYS A 92 -27.81 8.26 -18.20
CA LYS A 92 -28.23 9.13 -19.30
C LYS A 92 -27.04 9.48 -20.18
N VAL A 93 -27.18 9.31 -21.48
CA VAL A 93 -26.21 9.74 -22.51
C VAL A 93 -26.81 10.81 -23.39
N SER A 94 -25.99 11.75 -23.88
CA SER A 94 -26.47 12.76 -24.81
C SER A 94 -26.65 12.17 -26.22
N LEU A 95 -27.58 12.72 -27.00
CA LEU A 95 -27.74 12.32 -28.41
C LEU A 95 -26.45 12.51 -29.21
N SER A 96 -25.63 13.51 -28.85
CA SER A 96 -24.33 13.73 -29.48
C SER A 96 -23.33 12.60 -29.24
N GLN A 97 -23.40 11.92 -28.09
CA GLN A 97 -22.56 10.75 -27.79
C GLN A 97 -23.01 9.51 -28.57
N VAL A 98 -24.32 9.34 -28.74
CA VAL A 98 -24.88 8.18 -29.47
C VAL A 98 -24.73 8.32 -30.99
N LYS A 99 -24.71 9.55 -31.50
CA LYS A 99 -24.71 9.81 -32.95
C LYS A 99 -23.44 9.26 -33.62
N GLY A 100 -23.61 8.21 -34.40
CA GLY A 100 -22.54 7.60 -35.19
C GLY A 100 -21.68 6.59 -34.42
N GLN A 101 -22.06 6.22 -33.20
CA GLN A 101 -21.41 5.17 -32.41
C GLN A 101 -22.23 3.88 -32.45
N THR A 102 -21.54 2.74 -32.41
CA THR A 102 -22.18 1.44 -32.14
C THR A 102 -22.43 1.30 -30.65
N TYR A 103 -23.38 0.45 -30.25
CA TYR A 103 -23.62 0.13 -28.84
C TYR A 103 -22.32 -0.29 -28.13
N ASP A 104 -21.55 -1.20 -28.72
CA ASP A 104 -20.29 -1.69 -28.17
C ASP A 104 -19.27 -0.56 -27.94
N SER A 105 -19.12 0.35 -28.91
CA SER A 105 -18.21 1.50 -28.77
C SER A 105 -18.64 2.45 -27.65
N LEU A 106 -19.95 2.65 -27.49
CA LEU A 106 -20.52 3.46 -26.43
C LEU A 106 -20.33 2.79 -25.06
N LEU A 107 -20.60 1.49 -24.96
CA LEU A 107 -20.41 0.70 -23.74
C LEU A 107 -18.94 0.72 -23.29
N LEU A 108 -18.00 0.50 -24.23
CA LEU A 108 -16.57 0.60 -23.97
C LEU A 108 -16.19 1.98 -23.44
N SER A 109 -16.61 3.06 -24.11
CA SER A 109 -16.31 4.42 -23.68
C SER A 109 -16.88 4.75 -22.30
N LEU A 110 -18.14 4.39 -22.04
CA LEU A 110 -18.80 4.62 -20.75
C LEU A 110 -18.15 3.84 -19.62
N GLY A 111 -17.76 2.60 -19.90
CA GLY A 111 -17.15 1.73 -18.91
C GLY A 111 -15.70 2.07 -18.61
N GLU A 112 -14.90 2.47 -19.60
CA GLU A 112 -13.55 3.01 -19.36
C GLU A 112 -13.62 4.27 -18.48
N GLN A 113 -14.54 5.18 -18.78
CA GLN A 113 -14.76 6.36 -17.94
C GLN A 113 -15.21 5.98 -16.52
N HIS A 114 -16.05 4.94 -16.39
CA HIS A 114 -16.50 4.47 -15.09
C HIS A 114 -15.35 3.85 -14.28
N VAL A 115 -14.55 2.98 -14.88
CA VAL A 115 -13.35 2.40 -14.26
C VAL A 115 -12.38 3.49 -13.81
N GLU A 116 -12.18 4.52 -14.62
CA GLU A 116 -11.30 5.63 -14.24
C GLU A 116 -11.87 6.44 -13.06
N ASN A 117 -13.19 6.63 -13.00
CA ASN A 117 -13.84 7.25 -11.85
C ASN A 117 -13.76 6.36 -10.60
N LEU A 118 -13.82 5.03 -10.75
CA LEU A 118 -13.70 4.10 -9.63
C LEU A 118 -12.36 4.23 -8.90
N LYS A 119 -11.27 4.60 -9.57
CA LYS A 119 -9.97 4.84 -8.93
C LYS A 119 -10.02 5.92 -7.83
N ARG A 120 -11.00 6.82 -7.88
CA ARG A 120 -11.22 7.87 -6.88
C ARG A 120 -12.17 7.46 -5.76
N GLU A 121 -12.80 6.30 -5.90
CA GLU A 121 -13.71 5.76 -4.90
C GLU A 121 -12.94 5.04 -3.78
N PRO A 122 -13.53 4.95 -2.57
CA PRO A 122 -12.93 4.21 -1.47
C PRO A 122 -12.55 2.78 -1.87
N LEU A 123 -11.42 2.30 -1.37
CA LEU A 123 -10.89 0.95 -1.66
C LEU A 123 -11.95 -0.13 -1.42
N MET A 124 -12.68 -0.03 -0.31
CA MET A 124 -13.72 -1.00 0.06
C MET A 124 -14.81 -1.13 -1.01
N LYS A 125 -15.25 -0.02 -1.61
CA LYS A 125 -16.25 -0.05 -2.69
C LYS A 125 -15.73 -0.79 -3.91
N ARG A 126 -14.46 -0.57 -4.28
CA ARG A 126 -13.83 -1.28 -5.41
C ARG A 126 -13.62 -2.76 -5.12
N LEU A 127 -13.24 -3.11 -3.89
CA LEU A 127 -13.15 -4.50 -3.43
C LEU A 127 -14.50 -5.20 -3.51
N ASP A 128 -15.58 -4.55 -3.06
CA ASP A 128 -16.94 -5.09 -3.13
C ASP A 128 -17.35 -5.34 -4.60
N ILE A 129 -17.02 -4.40 -5.51
CA ILE A 129 -17.27 -4.56 -6.95
C ILE A 129 -16.50 -5.76 -7.52
N ILE A 130 -15.18 -5.82 -7.35
CA ILE A 130 -14.37 -6.90 -7.96
C ILE A 130 -14.75 -8.26 -7.38
N ASN A 131 -15.04 -8.33 -6.08
CA ASN A 131 -15.49 -9.56 -5.44
C ASN A 131 -16.85 -9.99 -5.99
N SER A 132 -17.81 -9.07 -6.18
CA SER A 132 -19.11 -9.41 -6.79
C SER A 132 -18.99 -9.93 -8.23
N LYS A 133 -18.02 -9.45 -9.01
CA LYS A 133 -17.82 -9.84 -10.41
C LYS A 133 -17.04 -11.14 -10.58
N CYS A 134 -16.08 -11.41 -9.69
CA CYS A 134 -15.17 -12.56 -9.82
C CYS A 134 -15.55 -13.76 -8.96
N GLN A 135 -16.57 -13.66 -8.10
CA GLN A 135 -17.09 -14.79 -7.33
C GLN A 135 -18.16 -15.59 -8.12
N PRO A 136 -18.30 -16.90 -7.87
CA PRO A 136 -17.48 -17.71 -6.97
C PRO A 136 -16.07 -17.98 -7.55
N ALA A 137 -15.05 -17.90 -6.71
CA ALA A 137 -13.68 -18.26 -7.05
C ALA A 137 -13.29 -19.60 -6.38
N PRO A 138 -12.41 -20.41 -6.99
CA PRO A 138 -11.84 -21.58 -6.32
C PRO A 138 -11.09 -21.22 -5.01
N PRO A 139 -10.63 -22.21 -4.23
CA PRO A 139 -9.77 -21.94 -3.08
C PRO A 139 -8.43 -21.34 -3.51
N PHE A 140 -8.02 -20.25 -2.85
CA PHE A 140 -6.68 -19.66 -3.00
C PHE A 140 -5.78 -20.15 -1.86
N ILE A 141 -4.59 -20.66 -2.21
CA ILE A 141 -3.61 -21.15 -1.22
C ILE A 141 -2.48 -20.12 -1.07
N TRP A 142 -2.30 -19.63 0.15
CA TRP A 142 -1.23 -18.71 0.52
C TRP A 142 -0.35 -19.35 1.60
N LYS A 143 0.96 -19.45 1.33
CA LYS A 143 1.94 -20.05 2.26
C LYS A 143 1.52 -21.43 2.80
N GLY A 144 0.89 -22.25 1.95
CA GLY A 144 0.46 -23.61 2.29
C GLY A 144 -0.86 -23.69 3.06
N GLN A 145 -1.58 -22.59 3.27
CA GLN A 145 -2.89 -22.55 3.92
C GLN A 145 -3.94 -21.95 2.99
N GLN A 146 -5.19 -22.36 3.17
CA GLN A 146 -6.30 -21.75 2.45
C GLN A 146 -6.50 -20.32 2.97
N TYR A 147 -6.36 -19.35 2.08
CA TYR A 147 -6.59 -17.95 2.37
C TYR A 147 -8.08 -17.65 2.36
N ALA A 148 -8.52 -16.86 3.34
CA ALA A 148 -9.88 -16.33 3.40
C ALA A 148 -9.80 -14.80 3.35
N TYR A 149 -10.53 -14.21 2.40
CA TYR A 149 -10.67 -12.76 2.34
C TYR A 149 -11.49 -12.28 3.55
N ASP A 150 -10.90 -11.35 4.31
CA ASP A 150 -11.53 -10.69 5.44
C ASP A 150 -11.72 -9.20 5.11
N ARG A 151 -12.96 -8.84 4.80
CA ARG A 151 -13.34 -7.48 4.40
C ARG A 151 -13.12 -6.50 5.55
N ASP A 152 -13.55 -6.87 6.75
CA ASP A 152 -13.50 -6.00 7.92
C ASP A 152 -12.05 -5.72 8.31
N ARG A 153 -11.17 -6.72 8.18
CA ARG A 153 -9.74 -6.52 8.40
C ARG A 153 -9.11 -5.52 7.43
N VAL A 154 -9.49 -5.52 6.15
CA VAL A 154 -8.99 -4.51 5.20
C VAL A 154 -9.48 -3.11 5.58
N GLU A 155 -10.73 -2.98 6.02
CA GLU A 155 -11.31 -1.69 6.46
C GLU A 155 -10.63 -1.14 7.73
N GLU A 156 -10.30 -2.00 8.68
CA GLU A 156 -9.50 -1.64 9.86
C GLU A 156 -8.12 -1.09 9.45
N LEU A 157 -7.47 -1.73 8.48
CA LEU A 157 -6.14 -1.31 7.99
C LEU A 157 -6.20 -0.02 7.18
N ASP A 158 -7.25 0.20 6.40
CA ASP A 158 -7.47 1.48 5.70
C ASP A 158 -7.69 2.62 6.69
N THR A 159 -8.51 2.38 7.72
CA THR A 159 -8.74 3.35 8.80
C THR A 159 -7.43 3.69 9.50
N ARG A 160 -6.59 2.69 9.78
CA ARG A 160 -5.28 2.88 10.40
C ARG A 160 -4.32 3.65 9.49
N ARG A 161 -4.29 3.35 8.20
CA ARG A 161 -3.53 4.12 7.19
C ARG A 161 -3.94 5.60 7.21
N HIS A 162 -5.24 5.87 7.24
CA HIS A 162 -5.76 7.24 7.31
C HIS A 162 -5.28 7.96 8.57
N GLN A 163 -5.34 7.29 9.73
CA GLN A 163 -4.82 7.84 10.99
C GLN A 163 -3.32 8.16 10.92
N ILE A 164 -2.50 7.27 10.34
CA ILE A 164 -1.06 7.48 10.15
C ILE A 164 -0.78 8.74 9.32
N ILE A 165 -1.53 8.96 8.24
CA ILE A 165 -1.33 10.08 7.32
C ILE A 165 -1.74 11.40 7.97
N HIS A 166 -2.88 11.44 8.66
CA HIS A 166 -3.44 12.69 9.20
C HIS A 166 -2.94 13.04 10.59
N HIS A 167 -2.49 12.05 11.35
CA HIS A 167 -1.93 12.22 12.68
C HIS A 167 -0.62 11.43 12.73
N PRO A 168 0.51 12.00 12.25
CA PRO A 168 1.80 11.34 12.34
C PRO A 168 2.05 11.03 13.82
N ALA A 169 1.84 9.77 14.17
CA ALA A 169 1.72 9.34 15.55
C ALA A 169 3.14 9.18 16.10
N VAL A 170 3.75 10.30 16.47
CA VAL A 170 5.07 10.33 17.09
C VAL A 170 5.00 9.48 18.36
N GLY A 171 5.66 8.31 18.31
CA GLY A 171 5.76 7.38 19.44
C GLY A 171 4.63 6.35 19.58
N GLN A 172 3.64 6.27 18.68
CA GLN A 172 2.64 5.21 18.74
C GLN A 172 3.21 3.91 18.18
N LYS A 173 3.19 2.84 18.98
CA LYS A 173 3.54 1.49 18.52
C LYS A 173 2.37 0.89 17.74
N PHE A 174 2.64 0.39 16.55
CA PHE A 174 1.69 -0.36 15.75
C PHE A 174 1.82 -1.85 16.09
N PRO A 175 0.75 -2.52 16.56
CA PRO A 175 0.80 -3.94 16.81
C PRO A 175 0.89 -4.72 15.49
N ASP A 176 1.86 -5.63 15.41
CA ASP A 176 2.04 -6.61 14.32
C ASP A 176 1.99 -6.07 12.88
N VAL A 177 2.83 -5.09 12.57
CA VAL A 177 2.92 -4.50 11.22
C VAL A 177 3.34 -5.54 10.17
N GLU A 178 4.20 -6.49 10.53
CA GLU A 178 4.63 -7.55 9.62
C GLU A 178 3.44 -8.46 9.23
N GLY A 179 2.62 -8.86 10.21
CA GLY A 179 1.38 -9.59 9.96
C GLY A 179 0.42 -8.82 9.06
N ASP A 180 0.23 -7.52 9.31
CA ASP A 180 -0.64 -6.66 8.50
C ASP A 180 -0.15 -6.50 7.06
N ILE A 181 1.15 -6.31 6.86
CA ILE A 181 1.76 -6.27 5.52
C ILE A 181 1.59 -7.62 4.82
N SER A 182 1.84 -8.74 5.52
CA SER A 182 1.66 -10.07 4.94
C SER A 182 0.20 -10.34 4.57
N PHE A 183 -0.76 -9.81 5.34
CA PHE A 183 -2.19 -9.92 5.04
C PHE A 183 -2.59 -9.08 3.81
N LEU A 184 -2.15 -7.83 3.73
CA LEU A 184 -2.40 -6.97 2.56
C LEU A 184 -1.78 -7.58 1.30
N HIS A 185 -0.58 -8.14 1.40
CA HIS A 185 0.07 -8.84 0.28
C HIS A 185 -0.73 -10.07 -0.17
N ALA A 186 -1.18 -10.90 0.78
CA ALA A 186 -2.04 -12.04 0.48
C ALA A 186 -3.37 -11.60 -0.18
N THR A 187 -3.96 -10.51 0.30
CA THR A 187 -5.17 -9.91 -0.28
C THR A 187 -4.92 -9.48 -1.73
N SER A 188 -3.84 -8.75 -2.01
CA SER A 188 -3.50 -8.35 -3.39
C SER A 188 -3.35 -9.55 -4.32
N GLN A 189 -2.65 -10.58 -3.86
CA GLN A 189 -2.46 -11.81 -4.63
C GLN A 189 -3.77 -12.56 -4.86
N PHE A 190 -4.64 -12.62 -3.85
CA PHE A 190 -5.97 -13.20 -3.95
C PHE A 190 -6.82 -12.47 -5.00
N ILE A 191 -6.86 -11.13 -4.99
CA ILE A 191 -7.64 -10.33 -5.95
C ILE A 191 -7.10 -10.52 -7.38
N MET A 192 -5.78 -10.51 -7.57
CA MET A 192 -5.17 -10.81 -8.88
C MET A 192 -5.52 -12.22 -9.34
N TRP A 193 -5.40 -13.20 -8.44
CA TRP A 193 -5.66 -14.60 -8.73
C TRP A 193 -7.12 -14.83 -9.12
N MET A 194 -8.10 -14.36 -8.34
CA MET A 194 -9.52 -14.53 -8.66
C MET A 194 -9.91 -13.87 -9.98
N THR A 195 -9.37 -12.67 -10.26
CA THR A 195 -9.58 -11.98 -11.53
C THR A 195 -9.00 -12.79 -12.68
N SER A 196 -7.79 -13.35 -12.50
CA SER A 196 -7.16 -14.20 -13.53
C SER A 196 -7.95 -15.46 -13.82
N GLN A 197 -8.53 -16.10 -12.79
CA GLN A 197 -9.34 -17.31 -12.93
C GLN A 197 -10.67 -17.02 -13.62
N ARG A 198 -11.35 -15.93 -13.23
CA ARG A 198 -12.66 -15.56 -13.78
C ARG A 198 -12.61 -15.30 -15.28
N TYR A 199 -11.53 -14.70 -15.75
CA TYR A 199 -11.37 -14.23 -17.13
C TYR A 199 -10.30 -15.01 -17.93
N SER A 200 -9.82 -16.14 -17.41
CA SER A 200 -8.85 -17.02 -18.06
C SER A 200 -7.58 -16.33 -18.56
N ILE A 201 -7.07 -15.35 -17.80
CA ILE A 201 -5.91 -14.52 -18.19
C ILE A 201 -4.57 -15.27 -17.97
N THR A 202 -4.61 -16.35 -17.20
CA THR A 202 -3.43 -17.10 -16.74
C THR A 202 -2.56 -17.66 -17.89
N ASP A 203 -3.12 -17.83 -19.09
CA ASP A 203 -2.39 -18.38 -20.24
C ASP A 203 -1.44 -17.36 -20.92
N GLN A 204 -1.63 -16.05 -20.69
CA GLN A 204 -0.81 -14.99 -21.31
C GLN A 204 0.24 -14.38 -20.36
N LEU A 205 -0.01 -14.35 -19.05
CA LEU A 205 0.88 -13.70 -18.07
C LEU A 205 2.06 -14.58 -17.62
N LEU A 206 1.96 -15.91 -17.70
CA LEU A 206 3.09 -16.83 -17.43
C LEU A 206 4.28 -16.64 -18.38
N ARG A 207 4.12 -15.87 -19.47
CA ARG A 207 5.20 -15.53 -20.40
C ARG A 207 6.03 -14.30 -20.01
N PHE A 208 5.61 -13.53 -19.01
CA PHE A 208 6.31 -12.29 -18.60
C PHE A 208 7.09 -12.42 -17.29
N GLY A 209 7.08 -13.58 -16.65
CA GLY A 209 7.69 -13.80 -15.34
C GLY A 209 8.68 -14.97 -15.26
N ALA A 210 9.17 -15.47 -16.39
CA ALA A 210 10.23 -16.49 -16.46
C ALA A 210 11.51 -15.91 -17.09
#